data_AF-A0A2V6E1X6-F1
#
_entry.id   AF-A0A2V6E1X6-F1
#
_cell.length_a   1.000
_cell.length_b   1.000
_cell.length_c   1.000
_cell.angle_alpha   90.00
_cell.angle_beta   90.00
_cell.angle_gamma   90.00
#
_symmetry.space_group_name_H-M   'P 1'
#
loop_
_entity.id
_entity.type
_entity.pdbx_description
1 polymer ?
#
loop_
_entity_poly.entity_id
_entity_poly.type
_entity_poly.pdbx_seq_one_letter_code
_entity_poly.pdbx_strand_id
1 'polypeptide(L)' 'MIGITFALPSESSGVVRRLQAVQHHGKLLSGRIDSHDVTILHTGVGARDCNERLEILLHKTRPSLVISSGFAGAVA' A
#
# COMPACT_ATOMS: atom_id res chain seq x y z
N MET A 1 -9.23 -5.56 7.88
CA MET A 1 -8.78 -4.79 6.71
C MET A 1 -7.27 -4.87 6.61
N ILE A 2 -6.75 -5.12 5.40
CA ILE A 2 -5.32 -5.31 5.11
C ILE A 2 -4.75 -4.01 4.54
N GLY A 3 -3.61 -3.56 5.08
CA GLY A 3 -2.81 -2.49 4.49
C GLY A 3 -1.71 -3.09 3.61
N ILE A 4 -1.50 -2.57 2.40
CA ILE A 4 -0.40 -2.98 1.53
C ILE A 4 0.42 -1.75 1.17
N THR A 5 1.74 -1.83 1.34
CA THR A 5 2.65 -0.73 1.02
C THR A 5 3.58 -1.11 -0.12
N PHE A 6 3.81 -0.16 -1.01
CA PHE A 6 4.78 -0.22 -2.11
C PHE A 6 5.60 1.06 -2.11
N ALA A 7 6.85 1.02 -2.57
CA ALA A 7 7.64 2.24 -2.73
C ALA A 7 7.13 3.08 -3.90
N LEU A 8 6.86 2.43 -5.04
CA LEU A 8 6.52 3.08 -6.30
C LEU A 8 5.17 2.58 -6.88
N PRO A 9 4.45 3.41 -7.66
CA PRO A 9 3.22 2.98 -8.33
C PRO A 9 3.37 1.82 -9.31
N SER A 10 4.55 1.68 -9.94
CA SER A 10 4.84 0.57 -10.86
C SER A 10 4.75 -0.79 -10.17
N GLU A 11 5.18 -0.88 -8.91
CA GLU A 11 5.20 -2.10 -8.10
C GLU A 11 3.79 -2.60 -7.76
N SER A 12 2.82 -1.68 -7.61
CA SER A 12 1.45 -2.03 -7.23
C SER A 12 0.52 -2.28 -8.41
N SER A 13 0.95 -2.02 -9.65
CA SER A 13 0.07 -1.95 -10.83
C SER A 13 -0.78 -3.21 -11.03
N GLY A 14 -0.21 -4.40 -10.82
CA GLY A 14 -0.94 -5.67 -10.89
C GLY A 14 -2.00 -5.83 -9.79
N VAL A 15 -1.71 -5.37 -8.57
CA VAL A 15 -2.65 -5.43 -7.43
C VAL A 15 -3.78 -4.42 -7.62
N VAL A 16 -3.45 -3.19 -8.03
CA VAL A 16 -4.43 -2.13 -8.30
C VAL A 16 -5.44 -2.55 -9.37
N ARG A 17 -5.00 -3.23 -10.43
CA ARG A 17 -5.91 -3.74 -11.48
C ARG A 17 -6.94 -4.75 -10.99
N ARG A 18 -6.67 -5.43 -9.87
CA ARG A 18 -7.60 -6.40 -9.25
C ARG A 18 -8.52 -5.76 -8.21
N LEU A 19 -8.26 -4.51 -7.84
CA LEU A 19 -9.01 -3.81 -6.81
C LEU A 19 -10.41 -3.44 -7.34
N GLN A 20 -11.44 -3.87 -6.61
CA GLN A 20 -12.84 -3.56 -6.88
C GLN A 20 -13.30 -2.40 -5.99
N ALA A 21 -14.35 -1.68 -6.43
CA ALA A 21 -14.94 -0.57 -5.68
C ALA A 21 -13.89 0.46 -5.21
N VAL A 22 -13.03 0.87 -6.14
CA VAL A 22 -11.86 1.71 -5.86
C VAL A 22 -12.26 3.08 -5.34
N GLN A 23 -11.64 3.50 -4.24
CA GLN A 23 -11.81 4.81 -3.61
C GLN A 23 -10.43 5.45 -3.37
N HIS A 24 -10.33 6.75 -3.64
CA HIS A 24 -9.10 7.52 -3.45
C HIS A 24 -9.27 8.49 -2.27
N HIS A 25 -8.52 8.27 -1.19
CA HIS A 25 -8.51 9.13 -0.01
C HIS A 25 -7.12 9.76 0.17
N GLY A 26 -6.86 10.80 -0.62
CA GLY A 26 -5.54 11.44 -0.67
C GLY A 26 -4.47 10.49 -1.21
N LYS A 27 -3.49 10.12 -0.36
CA LYS A 27 -2.42 9.17 -0.72
C LYS A 27 -2.83 7.69 -0.59
N LEU A 28 -4.04 7.43 -0.10
CA LEU A 28 -4.54 6.07 0.11
C LEU A 28 -5.46 5.65 -1.03
N LEU A 29 -5.27 4.43 -1.49
CA LEU A 29 -6.14 3.77 -2.46
C LEU A 29 -6.83 2.60 -1.76
N SER A 30 -8.13 2.71 -1.53
CA SER A 30 -8.90 1.68 -0.85
C SER A 30 -9.84 0.97 -1.82
N GLY A 31 -10.17 -0.27 -1.51
CA GLY A 31 -11.14 -1.06 -2.25
C GLY A 31 -11.17 -2.48 -1.72
N ARG A 32 -11.61 -3.42 -2.56
CA ARG A 32 -11.74 -4.81 -2.16
C ARG A 32 -11.05 -5.75 -3.16
N ILE A 33 -10.40 -6.78 -2.63
CA ILE A 33 -9.94 -7.93 -3.42
C ILE A 33 -10.64 -9.15 -2.82
N ASP A 34 -11.46 -9.82 -3.62
CA ASP A 34 -12.34 -10.90 -3.19
C ASP A 34 -13.21 -10.47 -1.99
N SER A 35 -13.06 -11.13 -0.84
CA SER A 35 -13.77 -10.82 0.41
C SER A 35 -12.99 -9.90 1.36
N HIS A 36 -11.86 -9.35 0.94
CA HIS A 36 -10.96 -8.60 1.83
C HIS A 36 -10.92 -7.12 1.46
N ASP A 37 -11.18 -6.26 2.45
CA ASP A 37 -10.92 -4.83 2.33
C ASP A 37 -9.42 -4.57 2.36
N VAL A 38 -8.94 -3.88 1.33
CA VAL A 38 -7.53 -3.59 1.09
C VAL A 38 -7.36 -2.07 0.96
N THR A 39 -6.34 -1.54 1.63
CA THR A 39 -5.87 -0.17 1.41
C THR A 39 -4.40 -0.21 1.00
N ILE A 40 -4.10 0.44 -0.12
CA ILE A 40 -2.76 0.56 -0.70
C ILE A 40 -2.21 1.96 -0.39
N LEU A 41 -0.95 2.02 0.01
CA LEU A 41 -0.18 3.27 0.17
C LEU A 41 1.14 3.17 -0.60
N HIS A 42 1.45 4.20 -1.40
CA HIS A 42 2.78 4.38 -1.97
C HIS A 42 3.67 5.20 -1.04
N THR A 43 4.66 4.54 -0.43
CA THR A 43 5.53 5.13 0.59
C THR A 43 6.55 6.11 0.02
N GLY A 44 6.88 6.04 -1.27
CA GLY A 44 8.07 6.69 -1.80
C GLY A 44 9.34 5.90 -1.47
N VAL A 45 10.49 6.41 -1.91
CA VAL A 45 11.79 5.74 -1.78
C VAL A 45 12.56 6.32 -0.61
N GLY A 46 13.13 5.43 0.21
CA GLY A 46 13.95 5.78 1.37
C GLY A 46 13.18 5.77 2.69
N ALA A 47 13.93 5.62 3.79
CA ALA A 47 13.36 5.43 5.13
C ALA A 47 12.54 6.64 5.62
N ARG A 48 12.97 7.87 5.27
CA ARG A 48 12.28 9.10 5.67
C ARG A 48 10.87 9.17 5.08
N ASP A 49 10.77 9.10 3.76
CA ASP A 49 9.50 9.12 3.04
C ASP A 49 8.57 7.99 3.50
N CYS A 50 9.14 6.80 3.71
CA CYS A 50 8.40 5.66 4.22
C CYS A 50 7.80 5.92 5.61
N ASN A 51 8.61 6.37 6.57
CA ASN A 51 8.13 6.63 7.93
C ASN A 51 7.03 7.70 7.95
N GLU A 52 7.27 8.83 7.29
CA GLU A 52 6.30 9.94 7.23
C GLU A 52 4.96 9.51 6.62
N ARG A 53 4.97 8.67 5.58
CA ARG A 53 3.73 8.26 4.90
C ARG A 53 3.06 7.05 5.55
N LEU A 54 3.82 6.11 6.10
CA LEU A 54 3.28 4.91 6.73
C LEU A 54 2.35 5.25 7.89
N GLU A 55 2.66 6.30 8.65
CA GLU A 55 1.79 6.82 9.71
C GLU A 55 0.37 7.12 9.22
N ILE A 56 0.23 7.61 7.98
CA ILE A 56 -1.09 7.88 7.38
C ILE A 56 -1.91 6.59 7.29
N LEU A 57 -1.31 5.50 6.81
CA LEU A 57 -1.97 4.21 6.69
C LEU A 57 -2.35 3.67 8.08
N LEU A 58 -1.39 3.64 9.00
CA LEU A 58 -1.57 3.08 10.35
C LEU A 58 -2.63 3.82 11.15
N HIS A 59 -2.62 5.15 11.13
CA HIS A 59 -3.57 5.93 11.93
C HIS A 59 -4.95 6.08 11.28
N LYS A 60 -5.03 6.25 9.95
CA LYS A 60 -6.32 6.46 9.28
C LYS A 60 -7.10 5.17 9.04
N THR A 61 -6.41 4.07 8.76
CA THR A 61 -7.09 2.81 8.37
C THR A 61 -6.99 1.73 9.44
N ARG A 62 -6.07 1.86 10.40
CA ARG A 62 -5.84 0.90 11.50
C ARG A 62 -5.90 -0.56 11.02
N PRO A 63 -5.05 -0.93 10.05
CA PRO A 63 -5.12 -2.26 9.46
C PRO A 63 -4.74 -3.33 10.48
N SER A 64 -5.37 -4.50 10.39
CA SER A 64 -5.06 -5.66 11.24
C SER A 64 -3.81 -6.41 10.77
N LEU A 65 -3.39 -6.17 9.53
CA LEU A 65 -2.22 -6.75 8.89
C LEU A 65 -1.63 -5.72 7.91
N VAL A 66 -0.31 -5.57 7.90
CA VAL A 66 0.41 -4.79 6.90
C VAL A 66 1.31 -5.70 6.08
N ILE A 67 1.20 -5.63 4.77
CA ILE A 67 2.07 -6.32 3.81
C ILE A 67 2.96 -5.27 3.14
N SER A 68 4.28 -5.40 3.30
CA SER A 68 5.24 -4.60 2.55
C SER A 68 5.71 -5.39 1.34
N SER A 69 5.52 -4.85 0.14
CA SER A 69 5.88 -5.51 -1.13
C SER A 69 6.56 -4.52 -2.06
N GLY A 70 7.52 -5.00 -2.85
CA GLY A 70 8.26 -4.19 -3.80
C GLY A 70 9.35 -5.00 -4.49
N PHE A 71 10.19 -4.32 -5.26
CA PHE A 71 11.37 -4.92 -5.86
C PHE A 71 12.59 -4.77 -4.94
N ALA A 72 13.48 -5.76 -4.98
CA ALA A 72 14.78 -5.71 -4.31
C ALA A 72 15.87 -6.30 -5.21
N GLY A 73 17.07 -5.73 -5.16
CA GLY A 73 18.25 -6.29 -5.82
C GLY A 73 18.87 -7.41 -4.98
N ALA A 74 19.36 -8.46 -5.64
CA ALA A 74 20.15 -9.49 -4.98
C ALA A 74 21.51 -8.92 -4.52
N VAL A 75 21.98 -9.36 -3.35
CA VAL A 75 23.31 -9.02 -2.86
C VAL A 75 24.27 -10.15 -3.25
N ALA A 76 25.41 -9.80 -3.83
CA ALA A 76 26.48 -10.73 -4.21
C ALA A 76 27.29 -11.19 -3.00
#